data_AF-A0A5D2AGN0-F1
#
_entry.id   AF-A0A5D2AGN0-F1
#
_cell.length_a   1.000
_cell.length_b   1.000
_cell.length_c   1.000
_cell.angle_alpha   90.00
_cell.angle_beta   90.00
_cell.angle_gamma   90.00
#
_symmetry.space_group_name_H-M   'P 1'
#
loop_
_entity.id
_entity.type
_entity.pdbx_description
1 polymer ?
#
loop_
_entity_poly.entity_id
_entity_poly.type
_entity_poly.pdbx_seq_one_letter_code
_entity_poly.pdbx_strand_id
1 'polypeptide(L)'
;MAEVKKSVESDNAEDILTKIENKSLKIESLIKQYKFIEAIKTALEGYPPRDERCKSANWIGVHKALMAIKDVEGMLRSLDPQYYDILMKYIYRGLSTGNRTTCDQCLKIHEKLTEKAGFGCILRSLADTVNTV
;
A
#
# COMPACT_ATOMS: atom_id res chain seq x y z
N MET A 1 -34.89 -6.05 -5.50
CA MET A 1 -34.02 -4.86 -5.34
C MET A 1 -32.60 -5.18 -4.85
N ALA A 2 -32.36 -6.29 -4.12
CA ALA A 2 -31.01 -6.69 -3.72
C ALA A 2 -30.14 -7.24 -4.88
N GLU A 3 -30.74 -7.91 -5.86
CA GLU A 3 -30.03 -8.50 -7.00
C GLU A 3 -29.47 -7.46 -7.99
N VAL A 4 -30.21 -6.38 -8.22
CA VAL A 4 -29.81 -5.28 -9.14
C VAL A 4 -28.67 -4.44 -8.55
N LYS A 5 -28.53 -4.39 -7.22
CA LYS A 5 -27.44 -3.67 -6.56
C LYS A 5 -26.13 -4.46 -6.60
N LYS A 6 -26.22 -5.80 -6.53
CA LYS A 6 -25.08 -6.72 -6.61
C LYS A 6 -24.45 -6.78 -8.01
N SER A 7 -25.24 -6.60 -9.08
CA SER A 7 -24.72 -6.57 -10.46
C SER A 7 -23.98 -5.27 -10.79
N VAL A 8 -24.50 -4.11 -10.34
CA VAL A 8 -23.86 -2.80 -10.63
C VAL A 8 -22.61 -2.55 -9.78
N GLU A 9 -22.57 -3.05 -8.54
CA GLU A 9 -21.35 -3.00 -7.72
C GLU A 9 -20.26 -3.96 -8.22
N SER A 10 -20.65 -5.09 -8.83
CA SER A 10 -19.74 -6.06 -9.47
C SER A 10 -19.03 -5.45 -10.68
N ASP A 11 -19.75 -4.80 -11.60
CA ASP A 11 -19.13 -4.24 -12.81
C ASP A 11 -18.08 -3.16 -12.47
N ASN A 12 -18.30 -2.37 -11.42
CA ASN A 12 -17.33 -1.40 -10.94
C ASN A 12 -16.12 -2.08 -10.24
N ALA A 13 -16.32 -3.22 -9.58
CA ALA A 13 -15.24 -3.95 -8.93
C ALA A 13 -14.28 -4.58 -9.95
N GLU A 14 -14.79 -5.16 -11.03
CA GLU A 14 -14.00 -5.73 -12.12
C GLU A 14 -13.15 -4.65 -12.85
N ASP A 15 -13.72 -3.47 -13.08
CA ASP A 15 -12.97 -2.31 -13.61
C ASP A 15 -11.85 -1.86 -12.67
N ILE A 16 -12.11 -1.86 -11.36
CA ILE A 16 -11.11 -1.54 -10.33
C ILE A 16 -10.02 -2.61 -10.28
N LEU A 17 -10.38 -3.89 -10.37
CA LEU A 17 -9.43 -5.00 -10.43
C LEU A 17 -8.51 -4.88 -11.64
N THR A 18 -9.07 -4.58 -12.81
CA THR A 18 -8.29 -4.37 -14.04
C THR A 18 -7.28 -3.21 -13.87
N LYS A 19 -7.69 -2.11 -13.22
CA LYS A 19 -6.79 -1.00 -12.89
C LYS A 19 -5.70 -1.42 -11.90
N ILE A 20 -6.04 -2.21 -10.89
CA ILE A 20 -5.09 -2.73 -9.90
C ILE A 20 -4.07 -3.67 -10.54
N GLU A 21 -4.50 -4.56 -11.43
CA GLU A 21 -3.62 -5.47 -12.17
C GLU A 21 -2.63 -4.70 -13.03
N ASN A 22 -3.11 -3.72 -13.81
CA ASN A 22 -2.25 -2.83 -14.58
C ASN A 22 -1.25 -2.07 -13.69
N LYS A 23 -1.70 -1.59 -12.52
CA LYS A 23 -0.83 -0.95 -11.54
C LYS A 23 0.23 -1.92 -11.01
N SER A 24 -0.15 -3.16 -10.69
CA SER A 24 0.77 -4.20 -10.22
C SER A 24 1.84 -4.52 -11.27
N LEU A 25 1.47 -4.64 -12.54
CA LEU A 25 2.43 -4.85 -13.64
C LEU A 25 3.42 -3.69 -13.78
N LYS A 26 2.93 -2.44 -13.64
CA LYS A 26 3.78 -1.25 -13.65
C LYS A 26 4.78 -1.26 -12.48
N ILE A 27 4.33 -1.61 -11.28
CA ILE A 27 5.19 -1.73 -10.09
C ILE A 27 6.29 -2.77 -10.33
N GLU A 28 5.94 -3.95 -10.85
CA GLU A 28 6.91 -5.00 -11.15
C GLU A 28 7.95 -4.56 -12.19
N SER A 29 7.52 -3.84 -13.23
CA SER A 29 8.42 -3.28 -14.24
C SER A 29 9.40 -2.28 -13.62
N LEU A 30 8.93 -1.39 -12.74
CA LEU A 30 9.79 -0.42 -12.04
C LEU A 30 10.79 -1.12 -11.12
N ILE A 31 10.38 -2.16 -10.40
CA ILE A 31 11.28 -2.96 -9.55
C ILE A 31 12.38 -3.62 -10.40
N LYS A 32 12.04 -4.20 -11.56
CA LYS A 32 13.01 -4.80 -12.49
C LYS A 32 14.01 -3.78 -13.04
N GLN A 33 13.61 -2.52 -13.15
CA GLN A 33 14.46 -1.40 -13.56
C GLN A 33 15.23 -0.76 -12.40
N TYR A 34 15.19 -1.34 -11.19
CA TYR A 34 15.81 -0.80 -9.97
C TYR A 34 15.26 0.56 -9.53
N LYS A 35 14.07 0.94 -10.02
CA LYS A 35 13.39 2.21 -9.74
C LYS A 35 12.47 2.07 -8.52
N PHE A 36 13.05 1.74 -7.37
CA PHE A 36 12.30 1.40 -6.15
C PHE A 36 11.44 2.55 -5.62
N ILE A 37 11.92 3.80 -5.73
CA ILE A 37 11.17 4.98 -5.28
C ILE A 37 9.92 5.21 -6.13
N GLU A 38 10.06 5.10 -7.44
CA GLU A 38 8.92 5.22 -8.37
C GLU A 38 7.93 4.06 -8.17
N ALA A 39 8.44 2.86 -7.89
CA ALA A 39 7.62 1.68 -7.61
C ALA A 39 6.76 1.87 -6.35
N ILE A 40 7.35 2.32 -5.24
CA ILE A 40 6.59 2.54 -4.00
C ILE A 40 5.63 3.73 -4.13
N LYS A 41 5.99 4.82 -4.80
CA LYS A 41 5.06 5.92 -5.10
C LYS A 41 3.86 5.43 -5.90
N THR A 42 4.11 4.69 -6.98
CA THR A 42 3.05 4.07 -7.80
C THR A 42 2.18 3.12 -6.97
N ALA A 43 2.76 2.37 -6.03
CA ALA A 43 2.00 1.47 -5.18
C ALA A 43 1.04 2.19 -4.22
N LEU A 44 1.52 3.29 -3.63
CA LEU A 44 0.80 4.12 -2.67
C LEU A 44 -0.12 5.17 -3.31
N GLU A 45 -0.03 5.35 -4.63
CA GLU A 45 -0.91 6.25 -5.39
C GLU A 45 -2.36 5.74 -5.45
N GLY A 46 -3.28 6.70 -5.35
CA GLY A 46 -4.70 6.47 -5.38
C GLY A 46 -5.29 6.15 -4.00
N TYR A 47 -6.61 6.09 -3.96
CA TYR A 47 -7.35 5.78 -2.75
C TYR A 47 -7.53 4.26 -2.61
N PRO A 48 -7.41 3.67 -1.40
CA PRO A 48 -7.64 2.25 -1.18
C PRO A 48 -9.04 1.81 -1.63
N PRO A 49 -9.17 0.74 -2.44
CA PRO A 49 -10.48 0.31 -2.91
C PRO A 49 -11.38 -0.09 -1.73
N ARG A 50 -12.70 0.08 -1.91
CA ARG A 50 -13.68 -0.27 -0.85
C ARG A 50 -13.93 -1.78 -0.76
N ASP A 51 -13.95 -2.44 -1.91
CA ASP A 51 -14.17 -3.89 -2.01
C ASP A 51 -12.98 -4.70 -1.48
N GLU A 52 -13.25 -5.73 -0.69
CA GLU A 52 -12.22 -6.54 -0.01
C GLU A 52 -11.35 -7.35 -0.98
N ARG A 53 -11.90 -7.79 -2.12
CA ARG A 53 -11.13 -8.49 -3.15
C ARG A 53 -10.16 -7.54 -3.80
N CYS A 54 -10.62 -6.33 -4.13
CA CYS A 54 -9.78 -5.27 -4.66
C CYS A 54 -8.69 -4.85 -3.66
N LYS A 55 -9.00 -4.74 -2.35
CA LYS A 55 -7.99 -4.46 -1.32
C LYS A 55 -6.91 -5.54 -1.31
N SER A 56 -7.32 -6.81 -1.35
CA SER A 56 -6.42 -7.96 -1.39
C SER A 56 -5.55 -7.96 -2.64
N ALA A 57 -6.12 -7.69 -3.81
CA ALA A 57 -5.37 -7.56 -5.06
C ALA A 57 -4.37 -6.39 -5.01
N ASN A 58 -4.78 -5.22 -4.52
CA ASN A 58 -3.91 -4.05 -4.43
C ASN A 58 -2.73 -4.27 -3.48
N TRP A 59 -2.94 -5.02 -2.40
CA TRP A 59 -1.87 -5.38 -1.47
C TRP A 59 -0.76 -6.19 -2.11
N ILE A 60 -1.04 -7.06 -3.07
CA ILE A 60 0.00 -7.86 -3.73
C ILE A 60 1.05 -6.94 -4.36
N GLY A 61 0.62 -5.88 -5.05
CA GLY A 61 1.53 -4.89 -5.64
C GLY A 61 2.29 -4.07 -4.59
N VAL A 62 1.58 -3.61 -3.55
CA VAL A 62 2.19 -2.83 -2.46
C VAL A 62 3.21 -3.64 -1.67
N HIS A 63 2.89 -4.89 -1.34
CA HIS A 63 3.78 -5.81 -0.64
C HIS A 63 5.06 -6.05 -1.43
N LYS A 64 4.97 -6.30 -2.74
CA LYS A 64 6.13 -6.42 -3.63
C LYS A 64 7.01 -5.17 -3.58
N ALA A 65 6.43 -3.97 -3.66
CA ALA A 65 7.17 -2.72 -3.56
C ALA A 65 7.85 -2.56 -2.18
N LEU A 66 7.16 -2.87 -1.09
CA LEU A 66 7.70 -2.82 0.28
C LEU A 66 8.90 -3.75 0.47
N MET A 67 8.80 -4.98 -0.04
CA MET A 67 9.86 -5.98 0.07
C MET A 67 11.07 -5.68 -0.83
N ALA A 68 10.89 -4.89 -1.89
CA ALA A 68 11.98 -4.47 -2.78
C ALA A 68 12.88 -3.38 -2.17
N ILE A 69 12.44 -2.70 -1.11
CA ILE A 69 13.18 -1.60 -0.48
C ILE A 69 14.36 -2.17 0.34
N LYS A 70 15.58 -1.85 -0.09
CA LYS A 70 16.81 -2.20 0.64
C LYS A 70 17.31 -1.06 1.52
N ASP A 71 17.30 0.17 1.00
CA ASP A 71 17.67 1.39 1.71
C ASP A 71 16.41 2.13 2.17
N VAL A 72 16.00 1.88 3.41
CA VAL A 72 14.80 2.48 4.02
C VAL A 72 14.97 3.98 4.21
N GLU A 73 16.14 4.43 4.67
CA GLU A 73 16.38 5.86 4.96
C GLU A 73 16.48 6.68 3.65
N GLY A 74 17.15 6.15 2.63
CA GLY A 74 17.15 6.72 1.28
C GLY A 74 15.75 6.79 0.67
N MET A 75 14.94 5.74 0.85
CA MET A 75 13.55 5.73 0.41
C MET A 75 12.74 6.82 1.09
N LEU A 76 12.79 6.91 2.42
CA LEU A 76 12.05 7.92 3.17
C LEU A 76 12.50 9.34 2.83
N ARG A 77 13.80 9.58 2.58
CA ARG A 77 14.32 10.88 2.11
C ARG A 77 13.69 11.34 0.80
N SER A 78 13.39 10.42 -0.11
CA SER A 78 12.87 10.70 -1.45
C SER A 78 11.33 10.64 -1.55
N LEU A 79 10.68 10.09 -0.52
CA LEU A 79 9.23 9.93 -0.46
C LEU A 79 8.58 11.20 0.11
N ASP A 80 7.57 11.70 -0.60
CA ASP A 80 6.83 12.90 -0.23
C ASP A 80 5.98 12.66 1.04
N PRO A 81 5.88 13.63 1.96
CA PRO A 81 5.14 13.46 3.22
C PRO A 81 3.68 13.03 3.08
N GLN A 82 3.03 13.37 1.95
CA GLN A 82 1.65 12.96 1.66
C GLN A 82 1.46 11.43 1.62
N TYR A 83 2.54 10.66 1.39
CA TYR A 83 2.49 9.20 1.35
C TYR A 83 2.70 8.53 2.71
N TYR A 84 3.07 9.28 3.76
CA TYR A 84 3.47 8.69 5.03
C TYR A 84 2.33 7.98 5.74
N ASP A 85 1.16 8.61 5.80
CA ASP A 85 0.01 8.03 6.49
C ASP A 85 -0.49 6.75 5.79
N ILE A 86 -0.52 6.74 4.45
CA ILE A 86 -0.91 5.56 3.67
C ILE A 86 0.15 4.45 3.72
N LEU A 87 1.44 4.81 3.72
CA LEU A 87 2.53 3.85 3.93
C LEU A 87 2.40 3.19 5.31
N MET A 88 2.15 3.97 6.36
CA MET A 88 1.98 3.48 7.73
C MET A 88 0.79 2.53 7.85
N LYS A 89 -0.30 2.76 7.12
CA LYS A 89 -1.42 1.80 7.04
C LYS A 89 -1.00 0.47 6.42
N TYR A 90 -0.28 0.49 5.30
CA TYR A 90 0.21 -0.73 4.67
C TYR A 90 1.26 -1.46 5.50
N ILE A 91 2.03 -0.75 6.32
CA ILE A 91 2.91 -1.34 7.32
C ILE A 91 2.09 -2.14 8.33
N TYR A 92 1.03 -1.57 8.91
CA TYR A 92 0.18 -2.31 9.85
C TYR A 92 -0.53 -3.50 9.20
N ARG A 93 -0.97 -3.36 7.95
CA ARG A 93 -1.47 -4.50 7.17
C ARG A 93 -0.41 -5.59 7.00
N GLY A 94 0.83 -5.22 6.67
CA GLY A 94 1.94 -6.17 6.59
C GLY A 94 2.22 -6.89 7.91
N LEU A 95 2.20 -6.17 9.03
CA LEU A 95 2.35 -6.74 10.37
C LEU A 95 1.23 -7.75 10.70
N SER A 96 -0.01 -7.49 10.27
CA SER A 96 -1.12 -8.42 10.47
C SER A 96 -0.99 -9.75 9.72
N THR A 97 -0.08 -9.86 8.74
CA THR A 97 0.14 -11.12 8.03
C THR A 97 0.82 -12.19 8.89
N GLY A 98 1.53 -11.79 9.95
CA GLY A 98 2.33 -12.69 10.79
C GLY A 98 3.53 -13.33 10.09
N ASN A 99 3.80 -13.00 8.81
CA ASN A 99 4.94 -13.53 8.08
C ASN A 99 6.23 -12.85 8.57
N ARG A 100 7.17 -13.64 9.10
CA ARG A 100 8.41 -13.12 9.70
C ARG A 100 9.16 -12.12 8.81
N THR A 101 9.44 -12.49 7.55
CA THR A 101 10.17 -11.61 6.61
C THR A 101 9.43 -10.30 6.37
N THR A 102 8.11 -10.36 6.22
CA THR A 102 7.26 -9.17 6.03
C THR A 102 7.27 -8.31 7.28
N CYS A 103 7.09 -8.92 8.47
CA CYS A 103 7.08 -8.21 9.73
C CYS A 103 8.41 -7.51 10.01
N ASP A 104 9.54 -8.20 9.78
CA ASP A 104 10.88 -7.62 9.99
C ASP A 104 11.09 -6.38 9.10
N GLN A 105 10.65 -6.44 7.84
CA GLN A 105 10.72 -5.29 6.94
C GLN A 105 9.76 -4.18 7.35
N CYS A 106 8.53 -4.51 7.73
CA CYS A 106 7.54 -3.55 8.21
C CYS A 106 8.02 -2.82 9.47
N LEU A 107 8.64 -3.51 10.43
CA LEU A 107 9.18 -2.92 11.65
C LEU A 107 10.34 -1.95 11.35
N LYS A 108 11.26 -2.31 10.44
CA LYS A 108 12.34 -1.42 10.00
C LYS A 108 11.82 -0.13 9.37
N ILE A 109 10.82 -0.24 8.50
CA ILE A 109 10.22 0.95 7.87
C ILE A 109 9.43 1.74 8.90
N HIS A 110 8.71 1.08 9.81
CA HIS A 110 7.92 1.72 10.87
C HIS A 110 8.78 2.61 11.76
N GLU A 111 9.90 2.09 12.26
CA GLU A 111 10.85 2.81 13.11
C GLU A 111 11.30 4.10 12.41
N LYS A 112 11.84 3.98 11.19
CA LYS A 112 12.40 5.11 10.43
C LYS A 112 11.34 6.10 9.97
N LEU A 113 10.15 5.63 9.60
CA LEU A 113 9.04 6.49 9.24
C LEU A 113 8.56 7.28 10.46
N THR A 114 8.53 6.66 11.65
CA THR A 114 8.13 7.33 12.89
C THR A 114 9.17 8.35 13.33
N GLU A 115 10.47 8.05 13.21
CA GLU A 115 11.54 9.02 13.44
C GLU A 115 11.39 10.26 12.55
N LYS A 116 11.02 10.07 11.27
CA LYS A 116 10.91 11.16 10.30
C LYS A 116 9.59 11.94 10.38
N ALA A 117 8.47 11.26 10.52
CA ALA A 117 7.11 11.83 10.44
C ALA A 117 6.48 12.15 11.81
N GLY A 118 7.09 11.63 12.89
CA GLY A 118 6.56 11.71 14.25
C GLY A 118 5.35 10.80 14.50
N PHE A 119 4.93 10.74 15.77
CA PHE A 119 3.81 9.90 16.22
C PHE A 119 2.46 10.28 15.60
N GLY A 120 2.32 11.51 15.08
CA GLY A 120 1.09 11.95 14.41
C GLY A 120 0.75 11.10 13.19
N CYS A 121 1.75 10.56 12.48
CA CYS A 121 1.57 9.63 11.37
C CYS A 121 0.84 8.35 11.83
N ILE A 122 1.29 7.76 12.94
CA ILE A 122 0.66 6.58 13.54
C ILE A 122 -0.80 6.86 13.93
N LEU A 123 -1.05 7.97 14.64
CA LEU A 123 -2.38 8.32 15.11
C LEU A 123 -3.36 8.52 13.95
N ARG A 124 -2.95 9.23 12.90
CA ARG A 124 -3.80 9.43 11.70
C ARG A 124 -4.08 8.12 10.98
N SER A 125 -3.09 7.23 10.85
CA SER A 125 -3.28 5.92 10.23
C SER A 125 -4.26 5.03 11.01
N LEU A 126 -4.20 5.05 12.35
CA LEU A 126 -5.09 4.27 13.21
C LEU A 126 -6.51 4.87 13.30
N ALA A 127 -6.63 6.20 13.30
CA ALA A 127 -7.91 6.89 13.40
C ALA A 127 -8.73 6.87 12.09
N ASP A 128 -8.08 6.68 10.95
CA ASP A 128 -8.75 6.70 9.65
C ASP A 128 -9.41 5.35 9.33
N THR A 129 -10.70 5.27 9.69
CA THR A 129 -11.61 4.14 9.47
C THR A 129 -12.26 4.14 8.08
N VAL A 130 -12.01 5.15 7.25
CA VAL A 130 -12.66 5.32 5.94
C VAL A 130 -11.76 4.80 4.81
N ASN A 131 -10.45 5.03 4.94
CA ASN A 131 -9.45 4.64 3.93
C ASN A 131 -8.72 3.36 4.38
N THR A 132 -9.47 2.32 4.75
CA THR A 132 -8.88 1.05 5.21
C THR A 132 -8.16 0.35 4.06
N VAL A 133 -6.95 -0.13 4.31
CA VAL A 133 -6.13 -0.80 3.29
C VAL A 133 -6.25 -2.30 3.34
#